data_AF-A0A6P0L0X8-F1
#
_entry.id   AF-A0A6P0L0X8-F1
#
_cell.length_a   1.000
_cell.length_b   1.000
_cell.length_c   1.000
_cell.angle_alpha   90.00
_cell.angle_beta   90.00
_cell.angle_gamma   90.00
#
_symmetry.space_group_name_H-M   'P 1'
#
loop_
_entity.id
_entity.type
_entity.pdbx_description
1 polymer ?
#
loop_
_entity_poly.entity_id
_entity_poly.type
_entity_poly.pdbx_seq_one_letter_code
_entity_poly.pdbx_strand_id
1 'polypeptide(L)'
;MSQQDRISIALLLPAPDIEALIQGRMIAAIPQLFINPGRKFVLYPSNISNNISNNNISSNPLSLEQYYRSSFREIAQKSLAAVNDKETVLIKAWARCELCQHLKKTESLENLSPLTVWTAAGLQGRLEKQQGIFLAYLRVYQLPKVLEVARNDTSQPLGKFVSLGDNIRVSDDWPVLSDRIFCQRRHQLENRLPPLYPELEELQSQIANLAITNPAAEALDEEIKKFIGWSSNKQLTSSNPDLAWINTIAALGNRSKELDQGKTNYQAGTDFEIIVRDSLKFLGFTIDYDHKGGAGGLDLFCSKPYPLVGECKAGKKIPNDTAVQLLNLGTLRLNNQELLKETAKLIIGPGEPTKQLMDAAIVHGMAIINPDTLEKLVKLQSQYPNSVDLIILKDYLIPGQADQEVEKYINHISEKLKLRSHIVQLVKKLIEDRDNHTVGVEMIYGAYNFSNPPQSLTQPELHEILIELSSPLTGYLGRIKDRDSKSDWLMATLRDRFYFLRDLPMD
;
A
#
# COMPACT_ATOMS: atom_id res chain seq x y z
N MET A 1 -26.69 4.46 3.53
CA MET A 1 -27.04 4.41 4.97
C MET A 1 -26.67 3.02 5.46
N SER A 2 -25.64 2.87 6.29
CA SER A 2 -25.23 1.55 6.79
C SER A 2 -26.24 1.01 7.79
N GLN A 3 -26.56 -0.28 7.67
CA GLN A 3 -27.53 -0.93 8.53
C GLN A 3 -26.84 -1.28 9.85
N GLN A 4 -27.18 -0.56 10.93
CA GLN A 4 -26.64 -0.86 12.26
C GLN A 4 -27.41 -2.01 12.89
N ASP A 5 -26.73 -3.14 13.05
CA ASP A 5 -27.29 -4.33 13.72
C ASP A 5 -26.78 -4.46 15.16
N ARG A 6 -27.52 -5.22 15.97
CA ARG A 6 -27.13 -5.58 17.34
C ARG A 6 -26.86 -7.08 17.42
N ILE A 7 -25.68 -7.44 17.93
CA ILE A 7 -25.26 -8.83 18.13
C ILE A 7 -25.07 -9.08 19.63
N SER A 8 -25.73 -10.12 20.16
CA SER A 8 -25.60 -10.57 21.56
C SER A 8 -24.88 -11.91 21.73
N ILE A 9 -24.52 -12.55 20.62
CA ILE A 9 -23.92 -13.88 20.60
C ILE A 9 -22.53 -13.84 19.98
N ALA A 10 -21.63 -14.68 20.49
CA ALA A 10 -20.31 -14.86 19.92
C ALA A 10 -20.01 -16.33 19.66
N LEU A 11 -19.32 -16.62 18.56
CA LEU A 11 -18.85 -17.97 18.23
C LEU A 11 -17.45 -18.14 18.82
N LEU A 12 -17.30 -19.14 19.70
CA LEU A 12 -16.03 -19.47 20.33
C LEU A 12 -15.16 -20.26 19.34
N LEU A 13 -14.03 -19.69 18.90
CA LEU A 13 -13.12 -20.32 17.95
C LEU A 13 -11.67 -20.30 18.47
N PRO A 14 -10.79 -21.18 17.98
CA PRO A 14 -9.35 -21.04 18.20
C PRO A 14 -8.88 -19.63 17.85
N ALA A 15 -8.08 -19.01 18.73
CA ALA A 15 -7.48 -17.71 18.47
C ALA A 15 -6.72 -17.63 17.12
N PRO A 16 -5.95 -18.67 16.71
CA PRO A 16 -5.32 -18.67 15.39
C PRO A 16 -6.32 -18.65 14.24
N ASP A 17 -7.43 -19.39 14.34
CA ASP A 17 -8.44 -19.43 13.27
C ASP A 17 -9.09 -18.06 13.08
N ILE A 18 -9.34 -17.33 14.18
CA ILE A 18 -9.87 -15.96 14.13
C ILE A 18 -8.86 -15.01 13.50
N GLU A 19 -7.58 -15.13 13.83
CA GLU A 19 -6.55 -14.27 13.25
C GLU A 19 -6.42 -14.53 11.73
N ALA A 20 -6.53 -15.78 11.29
CA ALA A 20 -6.58 -16.11 9.86
C ALA A 20 -7.80 -15.49 9.14
N LEU A 21 -8.97 -15.47 9.81
CA LEU A 21 -10.19 -14.83 9.30
C LEU A 21 -10.04 -13.29 9.22
N ILE A 22 -9.42 -12.67 10.23
CA ILE A 22 -9.20 -11.22 10.29
C ILE A 22 -8.18 -10.75 9.25
N GLN A 23 -7.14 -11.57 8.99
CA GLN A 23 -6.12 -11.31 7.97
C GLN A 23 -6.57 -11.69 6.56
N GLY A 24 -7.81 -12.19 6.38
CA GLY A 24 -8.31 -12.58 5.07
C GLY A 24 -7.64 -13.83 4.46
N ARG A 25 -6.80 -14.56 5.22
CA ARG A 25 -6.09 -15.76 4.76
C ARG A 25 -7.02 -16.95 4.53
N MET A 26 -8.18 -16.95 5.18
CA MET A 26 -9.26 -17.90 4.92
C MET A 26 -10.62 -17.25 5.20
N ILE A 27 -11.69 -17.87 4.70
CA ILE A 27 -13.08 -17.48 5.04
C ILE A 27 -13.85 -18.59 5.74
N ALA A 28 -13.18 -19.69 6.10
CA ALA A 28 -13.79 -20.88 6.65
C ALA A 28 -13.61 -20.95 8.18
N ALA A 29 -14.60 -21.49 8.88
CA ALA A 29 -14.53 -21.82 10.30
C ALA A 29 -15.16 -23.20 10.56
N ILE A 30 -14.73 -23.87 11.63
CA ILE A 30 -15.27 -25.17 12.06
C ILE A 30 -16.09 -24.99 13.34
N PRO A 31 -17.39 -24.68 13.25
CA PRO A 31 -18.28 -24.70 14.40
C PRO A 31 -18.63 -26.14 14.83
N GLN A 32 -19.16 -26.29 16.04
CA GLN A 32 -19.64 -27.57 16.54
C GLN A 32 -21.02 -27.94 15.99
N LEU A 33 -21.79 -26.94 15.58
CA LEU A 33 -23.15 -27.10 15.06
C LEU A 33 -23.28 -26.39 13.73
N PHE A 34 -24.22 -26.85 12.92
CA PHE A 34 -24.62 -26.16 11.71
C PHE A 34 -25.05 -24.72 12.02
N ILE A 35 -24.53 -23.78 11.23
CA ILE A 35 -24.88 -22.36 11.35
C ILE A 35 -25.79 -21.99 10.18
N ASN A 36 -26.99 -21.50 10.47
CA ASN A 36 -27.90 -21.03 9.43
C ASN A 36 -27.29 -19.81 8.70
N PRO A 37 -27.34 -19.80 7.35
CA PRO A 37 -26.97 -18.63 6.57
C PRO A 37 -27.71 -17.36 7.04
N GLY A 38 -27.04 -16.22 6.97
CA GLY A 38 -27.51 -14.93 7.46
C GLY A 38 -27.30 -14.71 8.96
N ARG A 39 -26.99 -15.75 9.76
CA ARG A 39 -26.74 -15.58 11.21
C ARG A 39 -25.49 -14.72 11.43
N LYS A 40 -25.64 -13.69 12.27
CA LYS A 40 -24.59 -12.75 12.65
C LYS A 40 -24.12 -13.02 14.07
N PHE A 41 -22.80 -12.94 14.28
CA PHE A 41 -22.19 -13.21 15.57
C PHE A 41 -20.80 -12.58 15.66
N VAL A 42 -20.33 -12.42 16.88
CA VAL A 42 -18.96 -11.95 17.15
C VAL A 42 -17.98 -13.12 17.13
N LEU A 43 -16.74 -12.88 16.72
CA LEU A 43 -15.68 -13.90 16.75
C LEU A 43 -14.96 -13.81 18.10
N TYR A 44 -15.13 -14.83 18.95
CA TYR A 44 -14.57 -14.86 20.31
C TYR A 44 -13.35 -15.78 20.36
N PRO A 45 -12.12 -15.25 20.57
CA PRO A 45 -10.91 -16.06 20.61
C PRO A 45 -10.80 -16.85 21.90
N SER A 46 -10.42 -18.12 21.75
CA SER A 46 -10.16 -19.05 22.85
C SER A 46 -8.86 -19.81 22.62
N ASN A 47 -8.24 -20.23 23.73
CA ASN A 47 -7.13 -21.19 23.68
C ASN A 47 -7.64 -22.56 23.22
N ILE A 48 -6.75 -23.36 22.63
CA ILE A 48 -6.98 -24.69 22.08
C ILE A 48 -6.85 -25.79 23.16
N SER A 49 -6.46 -25.43 24.39
CA SER A 49 -6.17 -26.35 25.50
C SER A 49 -7.25 -27.42 25.74
N ASN A 50 -8.54 -27.13 25.52
CA ASN A 50 -9.61 -28.10 25.75
C ASN A 50 -9.83 -29.13 24.63
N ASN A 51 -9.19 -28.99 23.44
CA ASN A 51 -9.34 -29.93 22.32
C ASN A 51 -8.01 -30.56 21.84
N ILE A 52 -6.87 -29.97 22.20
CA ILE A 52 -5.52 -30.53 21.95
C ILE A 52 -4.89 -31.10 23.23
N SER A 53 -5.49 -30.96 24.41
CA SER A 53 -5.01 -31.67 25.61
C SER A 53 -6.16 -31.98 26.55
N ASN A 54 -6.82 -33.12 26.34
CA ASN A 54 -7.56 -33.77 27.42
C ASN A 54 -6.98 -35.18 27.62
N ASN A 55 -6.37 -35.37 28.78
CA ASN A 55 -5.63 -36.54 29.23
C ASN A 55 -6.49 -37.80 29.46
N ASN A 56 -7.57 -38.03 28.73
CA ASN A 56 -8.31 -39.27 28.83
C ASN A 56 -8.86 -39.70 27.46
N ILE A 57 -8.40 -40.91 27.06
CA ILE A 57 -8.73 -41.69 25.86
C ILE A 57 -7.75 -41.48 24.67
N SER A 58 -6.81 -42.42 24.59
CA SER A 58 -6.03 -42.87 23.41
C SER A 58 -6.31 -42.19 22.06
N SER A 59 -5.46 -41.23 21.68
CA SER A 59 -4.91 -40.98 20.33
C SER A 59 -4.19 -39.62 20.37
N ASN A 60 -2.89 -39.61 20.03
CA ASN A 60 -1.98 -38.46 20.18
C ASN A 60 -2.64 -37.11 19.84
N PRO A 61 -2.64 -36.12 20.75
CA PRO A 61 -3.06 -34.78 20.38
C PRO A 61 -2.12 -34.24 19.30
N LEU A 62 -2.69 -33.82 18.16
CA LEU A 62 -1.93 -33.23 17.08
C LEU A 62 -1.18 -32.00 17.59
N SER A 63 0.13 -31.91 17.31
CA SER A 63 0.89 -30.72 17.63
C SER A 63 0.39 -29.53 16.82
N LEU A 64 0.68 -28.30 17.28
CA LEU A 64 0.37 -27.08 16.52
C LEU A 64 0.92 -27.15 15.08
N GLU A 65 2.09 -27.74 14.93
CA GLU A 65 2.78 -27.93 13.65
C GLU A 65 2.08 -28.91 12.72
N GLN A 66 1.39 -29.89 13.29
CA GLN A 66 0.57 -30.83 12.55
C GLN A 66 -0.79 -30.24 12.19
N TYR A 67 -1.33 -29.30 12.97
CA TYR A 67 -2.64 -28.72 12.72
C TYR A 67 -2.60 -27.54 11.73
N TYR A 68 -1.61 -26.66 11.85
CA TYR A 68 -1.47 -25.47 11.01
C TYR A 68 -0.32 -25.60 10.00
N ARG A 69 -0.56 -25.09 8.79
CA ARG A 69 0.45 -25.03 7.72
C ARG A 69 1.66 -24.21 8.19
N SER A 70 2.85 -24.58 7.71
CA SER A 70 4.13 -23.94 8.05
C SER A 70 4.06 -22.42 7.99
N SER A 71 3.45 -21.90 6.92
CA SER A 71 3.20 -20.49 6.65
C SER A 71 2.43 -19.73 7.72
N PHE A 72 1.66 -20.42 8.57
CA PHE A 72 0.80 -19.80 9.58
C PHE A 72 1.22 -20.11 11.02
N ARG A 73 2.25 -20.94 11.22
CA ARG A 73 2.63 -21.44 12.55
C ARG A 73 3.02 -20.34 13.52
N GLU A 74 3.78 -19.35 13.08
CA GLU A 74 4.24 -18.29 13.97
C GLU A 74 3.08 -17.40 14.44
N ILE A 75 2.15 -17.07 13.53
CA ILE A 75 0.92 -16.34 13.86
C ILE A 75 0.06 -17.16 14.84
N ALA A 76 -0.04 -18.47 14.60
CA ALA A 76 -0.75 -19.37 15.50
C ALA A 76 -0.12 -19.40 16.91
N GLN A 77 1.22 -19.47 17.02
CA GLN A 77 1.92 -19.41 18.30
C GLN A 77 1.67 -18.08 19.03
N LYS A 78 1.86 -16.96 18.34
CA LYS A 78 1.68 -15.61 18.89
C LYS A 78 0.25 -15.35 19.37
N SER A 79 -0.74 -15.74 18.56
CA SER A 79 -2.16 -15.57 18.91
C SER A 79 -2.58 -16.42 20.11
N LEU A 80 -2.01 -17.61 20.29
CA LEU A 80 -2.27 -18.44 21.47
C LEU A 80 -1.63 -17.88 22.73
N ALA A 81 -0.38 -17.41 22.65
CA ALA A 81 0.28 -16.74 23.77
C ALA A 81 -0.53 -15.54 24.26
N ALA A 82 -1.01 -14.70 23.34
CA ALA A 82 -1.81 -13.52 23.66
C ALA A 82 -3.13 -13.80 24.41
N VAL A 83 -3.69 -15.01 24.27
CA VAL A 83 -4.95 -15.42 24.93
C VAL A 83 -4.69 -16.10 26.28
N ASN A 84 -3.46 -16.54 26.58
CA ASN A 84 -3.13 -17.18 27.85
C ASN A 84 -2.83 -16.20 28.98
N ASP A 85 -2.39 -14.99 28.64
CA ASP A 85 -1.84 -14.04 29.61
C ASP A 85 -2.86 -13.02 30.16
N LYS A 86 -4.17 -13.16 29.89
CA LYS A 86 -5.18 -12.12 30.20
C LYS A 86 -6.48 -12.63 30.82
N GLU A 87 -6.96 -11.88 31.82
CA GLU A 87 -8.31 -11.97 32.41
C GLU A 87 -9.40 -11.43 31.47
N THR A 88 -9.01 -10.70 30.42
CA THR A 88 -9.89 -10.12 29.41
C THR A 88 -9.58 -10.66 28.01
N VAL A 89 -10.61 -10.72 27.18
CA VAL A 89 -10.56 -11.18 25.80
C VAL A 89 -10.78 -10.00 24.87
N LEU A 90 -9.89 -9.84 23.89
CA LEU A 90 -9.97 -8.78 22.88
C LEU A 90 -10.75 -9.26 21.66
N ILE A 91 -11.88 -8.63 21.41
CA ILE A 91 -12.75 -8.88 20.27
C ILE A 91 -12.47 -7.83 19.20
N LYS A 92 -12.01 -8.28 18.03
CA LYS A 92 -11.59 -7.41 16.92
C LYS A 92 -12.58 -7.42 15.73
N ALA A 93 -13.43 -8.44 15.63
CA ALA A 93 -14.24 -8.66 14.43
C ALA A 93 -15.56 -9.38 14.72
N TRP A 94 -16.51 -9.22 13.81
CA TRP A 94 -17.76 -9.96 13.76
C TRP A 94 -17.93 -10.62 12.38
N ALA A 95 -18.82 -11.59 12.29
CA ALA A 95 -19.06 -12.32 11.05
C ALA A 95 -20.55 -12.58 10.80
N ARG A 96 -20.87 -12.69 9.51
CA ARG A 96 -22.13 -13.25 9.02
C ARG A 96 -21.82 -14.60 8.35
N CYS A 97 -22.56 -15.64 8.71
CA CYS A 97 -22.46 -16.91 8.01
C CYS A 97 -23.16 -16.81 6.65
N GLU A 98 -22.45 -17.09 5.57
CA GLU A 98 -22.99 -17.07 4.20
C GLU A 98 -23.36 -18.46 3.69
N LEU A 99 -22.66 -19.48 4.20
CA LEU A 99 -22.95 -20.88 3.94
C LEU A 99 -22.42 -21.73 5.11
N CYS A 100 -23.05 -22.87 5.37
CA CYS A 100 -22.48 -23.90 6.22
C CYS A 100 -22.69 -25.25 5.53
N GLN A 101 -21.62 -26.03 5.36
CA GLN A 101 -21.65 -27.35 4.74
C GLN A 101 -21.30 -28.42 5.79
N HIS A 102 -21.84 -29.62 5.64
CA HIS A 102 -21.46 -30.76 6.47
C HIS A 102 -20.58 -31.71 5.66
N LEU A 103 -19.29 -31.73 5.98
CA LEU A 103 -18.29 -32.59 5.36
C LEU A 103 -18.33 -33.98 6.01
N LYS A 104 -18.45 -35.02 5.18
CA LYS A 104 -18.47 -36.41 5.63
C LYS A 104 -17.07 -37.06 5.53
N LYS A 105 -16.86 -38.17 6.25
CA LYS A 105 -15.62 -38.96 6.26
C LYS A 105 -15.09 -39.40 4.89
N THR A 106 -15.95 -39.42 3.87
CA THR A 106 -15.62 -39.87 2.52
C THR A 106 -15.05 -38.77 1.62
N GLU A 107 -15.05 -37.52 2.07
CA GLU A 107 -14.54 -36.39 1.29
C GLU A 107 -13.02 -36.26 1.42
N SER A 108 -12.32 -36.10 0.29
CA SER A 108 -10.88 -35.79 0.32
C SER A 108 -10.65 -34.39 0.88
N LEU A 109 -9.87 -34.32 1.96
CA LEU A 109 -9.47 -33.08 2.61
C LEU A 109 -8.21 -32.44 1.99
N GLU A 110 -7.55 -33.15 1.07
CA GLU A 110 -6.33 -32.68 0.39
C GLU A 110 -6.59 -31.42 -0.43
N ASN A 111 -7.75 -31.30 -1.05
CA ASN A 111 -8.12 -30.11 -1.84
C ASN A 111 -8.68 -28.98 -0.97
N LEU A 112 -9.02 -29.24 0.30
CA LEU A 112 -9.47 -28.24 1.25
C LEU A 112 -8.30 -27.56 1.97
N SER A 113 -7.24 -28.32 2.28
CA SER A 113 -6.08 -27.79 3.01
C SER A 113 -5.43 -26.56 2.33
N PRO A 114 -5.22 -26.54 0.99
CA PRO A 114 -4.65 -25.37 0.31
C PRO A 114 -5.48 -24.09 0.45
N LEU A 115 -6.79 -24.22 0.70
CA LEU A 115 -7.75 -23.12 0.79
C LEU A 115 -7.95 -22.61 2.22
N THR A 116 -7.21 -23.17 3.18
CA THR A 116 -7.29 -22.84 4.60
C THR A 116 -5.90 -22.75 5.21
N VAL A 117 -5.84 -22.31 6.47
CA VAL A 117 -4.58 -22.36 7.25
C VAL A 117 -4.32 -23.75 7.86
N TRP A 118 -5.29 -24.66 7.76
CA TRP A 118 -5.19 -26.01 8.32
C TRP A 118 -4.48 -26.96 7.37
N THR A 119 -3.72 -27.91 7.93
CA THR A 119 -3.17 -29.01 7.14
C THR A 119 -4.24 -30.07 6.88
N ALA A 120 -4.03 -30.92 5.87
CA ALA A 120 -4.87 -32.10 5.66
C ALA A 120 -4.90 -33.02 6.89
N ALA A 121 -3.75 -33.21 7.58
CA ALA A 121 -3.66 -34.00 8.80
C ALA A 121 -4.47 -33.38 9.96
N GLY A 122 -4.43 -32.05 10.10
CA GLY A 122 -5.21 -31.30 11.08
C GLY A 122 -6.71 -31.45 10.88
N LEU A 123 -7.15 -31.33 9.63
CA LEU A 123 -8.54 -31.56 9.24
C LEU A 123 -8.98 -33.01 9.46
N GLN A 124 -8.13 -33.98 9.10
CA GLN A 124 -8.41 -35.40 9.28
C GLN A 124 -8.59 -35.75 10.76
N GLY A 125 -7.69 -35.29 11.63
CA GLY A 125 -7.80 -35.53 13.07
C GLY A 125 -9.05 -34.90 13.70
N ARG A 126 -9.58 -33.80 13.14
CA ARG A 126 -10.88 -33.23 13.53
C ARG A 126 -12.04 -34.12 13.08
N LEU A 127 -12.00 -34.58 11.83
CA LEU A 127 -13.05 -35.40 11.23
C LEU A 127 -13.21 -36.74 11.96
N GLU A 128 -12.11 -37.34 12.39
CA GLU A 128 -12.08 -38.57 13.17
C GLU A 128 -12.73 -38.42 14.55
N LYS A 129 -12.48 -37.29 15.23
CA LYS A 129 -13.04 -36.99 16.56
C LYS A 129 -14.54 -36.66 16.55
N GLN A 130 -15.06 -36.04 15.48
CA GLN A 130 -16.40 -35.45 15.47
C GLN A 130 -17.42 -36.15 14.54
N GLN A 131 -17.05 -37.29 13.92
CA GLN A 131 -17.86 -38.03 12.92
C GLN A 131 -18.25 -37.25 11.64
N GLY A 132 -17.99 -35.95 11.59
CA GLY A 132 -18.22 -35.03 10.50
C GLY A 132 -17.67 -33.64 10.88
N ILE A 133 -17.51 -32.76 9.90
CA ILE A 133 -17.11 -31.36 10.13
C ILE A 133 -18.20 -30.45 9.57
N PHE A 134 -18.70 -29.53 10.39
CA PHE A 134 -19.42 -28.38 9.85
C PHE A 134 -18.39 -27.35 9.40
N LEU A 135 -18.43 -26.98 8.12
CA LEU A 135 -17.57 -25.97 7.53
C LEU A 135 -18.40 -24.73 7.21
N ALA A 136 -18.29 -23.71 8.04
CA ALA A 136 -19.01 -22.44 7.88
C ALA A 136 -18.17 -21.45 7.08
N TYR A 137 -18.77 -20.82 6.07
CA TYR A 137 -18.15 -19.76 5.27
C TYR A 137 -18.63 -18.42 5.80
N LEU A 138 -17.68 -17.61 6.24
CA LEU A 138 -17.92 -16.42 7.04
C LEU A 138 -17.54 -15.16 6.28
N ARG A 139 -18.51 -14.27 6.08
CA ARG A 139 -18.25 -12.88 5.70
C ARG A 139 -17.82 -12.12 6.96
N VAL A 140 -16.55 -11.73 7.03
CA VAL A 140 -15.95 -11.13 8.23
C VAL A 140 -15.82 -9.62 8.07
N TYR A 141 -16.09 -8.91 9.16
CA TYR A 141 -16.04 -7.47 9.25
C TYR A 141 -15.22 -7.06 10.48
N GLN A 142 -14.33 -6.08 10.29
CA GLN A 142 -13.57 -5.52 11.40
C GLN A 142 -14.48 -4.61 12.23
N LEU A 143 -14.26 -4.61 13.55
CA LEU A 143 -14.88 -3.62 14.42
C LEU A 143 -14.07 -2.32 14.34
N PRO A 144 -14.73 -1.15 14.29
CA PRO A 144 -14.03 0.15 14.26
C PRO A 144 -13.23 0.41 15.54
N LYS A 145 -13.59 -0.27 16.64
CA LYS A 145 -12.85 -0.26 17.90
C LYS A 145 -12.79 -1.67 18.46
N VAL A 146 -11.60 -2.09 18.90
CA VAL A 146 -11.42 -3.36 19.62
C VAL A 146 -12.21 -3.31 20.93
N LEU A 147 -12.96 -4.37 21.20
CA LEU A 147 -13.76 -4.50 22.42
C LEU A 147 -13.04 -5.41 23.39
N GLU A 148 -12.93 -4.97 24.64
CA GLU A 148 -12.39 -5.76 25.73
C GLU A 148 -13.54 -6.33 26.55
N VAL A 149 -13.62 -7.65 26.64
CA VAL A 149 -14.69 -8.35 27.35
C VAL A 149 -14.06 -9.19 28.45
N ALA A 150 -14.67 -9.21 29.64
CA ALA A 150 -14.25 -10.10 30.71
C ALA A 150 -14.27 -11.55 30.20
N ARG A 151 -13.23 -12.32 30.51
CA ARG A 151 -13.17 -13.71 30.11
C ARG A 151 -14.28 -14.48 30.82
N ASN A 152 -15.29 -14.92 30.06
CA ASN A 152 -16.24 -15.88 30.59
C ASN A 152 -15.50 -17.16 31.00
N ASP A 153 -16.00 -17.85 32.01
CA ASP A 153 -15.41 -19.09 32.54
C ASP A 153 -15.55 -20.20 31.46
N THR A 154 -14.64 -20.23 30.48
CA THR A 154 -14.78 -21.00 29.23
C THR A 154 -14.35 -22.46 29.40
N SER A 155 -15.03 -23.19 30.28
CA SER A 155 -15.12 -24.66 30.20
C SER A 155 -15.95 -25.11 28.99
N GLN A 156 -16.58 -24.17 28.26
CA GLN A 156 -17.37 -24.46 27.08
C GLN A 156 -16.51 -24.95 25.91
N PRO A 157 -16.98 -25.96 25.15
CA PRO A 157 -16.24 -26.50 24.02
C PRO A 157 -16.17 -25.50 22.87
N LEU A 158 -15.03 -25.50 22.17
CA LEU A 158 -14.83 -24.71 20.94
C LEU A 158 -15.90 -25.03 19.89
N GLY A 159 -16.29 -24.02 19.13
CA GLY A 159 -17.30 -24.11 18.07
C GLY A 159 -18.74 -23.90 18.56
N LYS A 160 -18.96 -23.61 19.86
CA LYS A 160 -20.27 -23.20 20.39
C LYS A 160 -20.46 -21.69 20.42
N PHE A 161 -21.71 -21.28 20.50
CA PHE A 161 -22.08 -19.91 20.77
C PHE A 161 -22.13 -19.62 22.27
N VAL A 162 -21.57 -18.49 22.67
CA VAL A 162 -21.66 -17.92 24.01
C VAL A 162 -22.46 -16.62 23.97
N SER A 163 -23.12 -16.30 25.08
CA SER A 163 -23.76 -14.99 25.27
C SER A 163 -22.71 -13.96 25.66
N LEU A 164 -22.80 -12.76 25.09
CA LEU A 164 -21.91 -11.64 25.42
C LEU A 164 -22.39 -10.79 26.60
N GLY A 165 -23.60 -11.06 27.12
CA GLY A 165 -24.24 -10.25 28.17
C GLY A 165 -24.79 -8.92 27.63
N ASP A 166 -23.98 -8.20 26.85
CA ASP A 166 -24.33 -6.93 26.20
C ASP A 166 -24.52 -7.06 24.68
N ASN A 167 -25.33 -6.17 24.11
CA ASN A 167 -25.53 -6.06 22.68
C ASN A 167 -24.43 -5.18 22.05
N ILE A 168 -23.62 -5.76 21.17
CA ILE A 168 -22.62 -5.05 20.39
C ILE A 168 -23.26 -4.47 19.13
N ARG A 169 -23.12 -3.16 18.91
CA ARG A 169 -23.53 -2.52 17.66
C ARG A 169 -22.48 -2.76 16.60
N VAL A 170 -22.91 -3.24 15.43
CA VAL A 170 -22.02 -3.54 14.31
C VAL A 170 -22.51 -2.89 13.02
N SER A 171 -21.60 -2.73 12.08
CA SER A 171 -21.84 -2.23 10.72
C SER A 171 -21.08 -3.08 9.70
N ASP A 172 -21.57 -3.13 8.48
CA ASP A 172 -20.96 -3.78 7.32
C ASP A 172 -19.96 -2.88 6.56
N ASP A 173 -19.67 -1.68 7.08
CA ASP A 173 -18.80 -0.67 6.45
C ASP A 173 -17.33 -1.13 6.24
N TRP A 174 -16.87 -2.08 7.07
CA TRP A 174 -15.47 -2.52 7.17
C TRP A 174 -15.28 -4.02 6.89
N PRO A 175 -15.61 -4.51 5.68
CA PRO A 175 -15.40 -5.90 5.36
C PRO A 175 -13.90 -6.20 5.24
N VAL A 176 -13.47 -7.33 5.79
CA VAL A 176 -12.06 -7.78 5.68
C VAL A 176 -11.68 -7.97 4.21
N LEU A 177 -12.56 -8.64 3.45
CA LEU A 177 -12.39 -8.89 2.01
C LEU A 177 -13.37 -8.04 1.20
N SER A 178 -13.03 -7.64 -0.02
CA SER A 178 -14.04 -7.05 -0.93
C SER A 178 -15.10 -8.10 -1.31
N ASP A 179 -16.26 -7.66 -1.82
CA ASP A 179 -17.32 -8.60 -2.23
C ASP A 179 -16.84 -9.52 -3.35
N ARG A 180 -16.11 -8.99 -4.33
CA ARG A 180 -15.50 -9.76 -5.43
C ARG A 180 -14.58 -10.86 -4.90
N ILE A 181 -13.63 -10.52 -4.02
CA ILE A 181 -12.66 -11.49 -3.50
C ILE A 181 -13.36 -12.55 -2.64
N PHE A 182 -14.33 -12.14 -1.82
CA PHE A 182 -15.09 -13.08 -1.02
C PHE A 182 -15.89 -14.06 -1.88
N CYS A 183 -16.59 -13.58 -2.92
CA CYS A 183 -17.31 -14.42 -3.86
C CYS A 183 -16.37 -15.41 -4.56
N GLN A 184 -15.19 -14.97 -4.99
CA GLN A 184 -14.18 -15.83 -5.59
C GLN A 184 -13.69 -16.92 -4.62
N ARG A 185 -13.33 -16.55 -3.39
CA ARG A 185 -12.86 -17.50 -2.36
C ARG A 185 -13.96 -18.48 -1.96
N ARG A 186 -15.20 -18.03 -1.89
CA ARG A 186 -16.37 -18.87 -1.67
C ARG A 186 -16.52 -19.88 -2.80
N HIS A 187 -16.48 -19.43 -4.05
CA HIS A 187 -16.55 -20.32 -5.21
C HIS A 187 -15.41 -21.36 -5.21
N GLN A 188 -14.19 -20.95 -4.88
CA GLN A 188 -13.04 -21.87 -4.74
C GLN A 188 -13.27 -22.91 -3.65
N LEU A 189 -13.76 -22.49 -2.48
CA LEU A 189 -14.10 -23.42 -1.40
C LEU A 189 -15.21 -24.37 -1.82
N GLU A 190 -16.34 -23.88 -2.33
CA GLU A 190 -17.49 -24.72 -2.75
C GLU A 190 -17.08 -25.80 -3.75
N ASN A 191 -16.22 -25.46 -4.72
CA ASN A 191 -15.82 -26.34 -5.81
C ASN A 191 -14.44 -27.00 -5.61
N ARG A 192 -13.80 -26.76 -4.46
CA ARG A 192 -12.45 -27.24 -4.12
C ARG A 192 -11.40 -26.90 -5.19
N LEU A 193 -11.53 -25.72 -5.80
CA LEU A 193 -10.59 -25.20 -6.79
C LEU A 193 -9.36 -24.62 -6.07
N PRO A 194 -8.15 -24.78 -6.60
CA PRO A 194 -6.94 -24.23 -5.98
C PRO A 194 -6.98 -22.70 -5.86
N PRO A 195 -6.17 -22.11 -4.96
CA PRO A 195 -5.93 -20.68 -4.94
C PRO A 195 -5.50 -20.16 -6.32
N LEU A 196 -5.78 -18.88 -6.62
CA LEU A 196 -5.44 -18.30 -7.92
C LEU A 196 -3.91 -18.14 -8.08
N TYR A 197 -3.21 -17.89 -6.96
CA TYR A 197 -1.76 -17.65 -6.92
C TYR A 197 -1.10 -18.40 -5.76
N PRO A 198 -1.06 -19.74 -5.77
CA PRO A 198 -0.57 -20.52 -4.63
C PRO A 198 0.90 -20.22 -4.29
N GLU A 199 1.73 -19.93 -5.29
CA GLU A 199 3.13 -19.53 -5.11
C GLU A 199 3.27 -18.16 -4.43
N LEU A 200 2.37 -17.22 -4.72
CA LEU A 200 2.36 -15.91 -4.08
C LEU A 200 1.88 -15.99 -2.63
N GLU A 201 0.93 -16.86 -2.31
CA GLU A 201 0.51 -17.08 -0.92
C GLU A 201 1.65 -17.70 -0.08
N GLU A 202 2.45 -18.60 -0.67
CA GLU A 202 3.64 -19.17 -0.02
C GLU A 202 4.74 -18.11 0.14
N LEU A 203 5.02 -17.33 -0.90
CA LEU A 203 5.99 -16.23 -0.85
C LEU A 203 5.59 -15.18 0.20
N GLN A 204 4.32 -14.78 0.23
CA GLN A 204 3.78 -13.87 1.24
C GLN A 204 4.09 -14.38 2.64
N SER A 205 3.94 -15.68 2.86
CA SER A 205 4.14 -16.27 4.19
C SER A 205 5.59 -16.22 4.62
N GLN A 206 6.53 -16.40 3.69
CA GLN A 206 7.97 -16.24 3.95
C GLN A 206 8.33 -14.78 4.22
N ILE A 207 7.73 -13.84 3.47
CA ILE A 207 7.96 -12.39 3.62
C ILE A 207 7.36 -11.88 4.94
N ALA A 208 6.18 -12.35 5.34
CA ALA A 208 5.57 -11.99 6.62
C ALA A 208 6.47 -12.36 7.81
N ASN A 209 7.16 -13.50 7.75
CA ASN A 209 8.13 -13.88 8.78
C ASN A 209 9.36 -12.96 8.76
N LEU A 210 9.81 -12.56 7.58
CA LEU A 210 10.93 -11.62 7.43
C LEU A 210 10.56 -10.21 7.90
N ALA A 211 9.33 -9.75 7.67
CA ALA A 211 8.82 -8.43 8.05
C ALA A 211 8.88 -8.19 9.57
N ILE A 212 8.86 -9.24 10.37
CA ILE A 212 8.99 -9.15 11.84
C ILE A 212 10.34 -8.58 12.26
N THR A 213 11.40 -8.86 11.50
CA THR A 213 12.78 -8.45 11.81
C THR A 213 13.35 -7.46 10.82
N ASN A 214 12.69 -7.25 9.67
CA ASN A 214 13.13 -6.37 8.61
C ASN A 214 11.98 -5.44 8.17
N PRO A 215 12.00 -4.15 8.57
CA PRO A 215 10.99 -3.17 8.18
C PRO A 215 10.84 -3.00 6.65
N ALA A 216 11.90 -3.25 5.86
CA ALA A 216 11.81 -3.17 4.40
C ALA A 216 10.92 -4.27 3.79
N ALA A 217 10.76 -5.41 4.50
CA ALA A 217 9.89 -6.50 4.05
C ALA A 217 8.41 -6.24 4.37
N GLU A 218 8.09 -5.31 5.28
CA GLU A 218 6.71 -4.97 5.64
C GLU A 218 5.94 -4.34 4.47
N ALA A 219 6.60 -3.45 3.72
CA ALA A 219 5.99 -2.85 2.52
C ALA A 219 5.64 -3.90 1.47
N LEU A 220 6.55 -4.84 1.21
CA LEU A 220 6.33 -5.92 0.25
C LEU A 220 5.25 -6.90 0.73
N ASP A 221 5.22 -7.21 2.04
CA ASP A 221 4.17 -8.05 2.63
C ASP A 221 2.77 -7.45 2.38
N GLU A 222 2.61 -6.15 2.66
CA GLU A 222 1.34 -5.45 2.44
C GLU A 222 0.96 -5.34 0.96
N GLU A 223 1.92 -5.13 0.06
CA GLU A 223 1.66 -5.15 -1.38
C GLU A 223 1.20 -6.51 -1.88
N ILE A 224 1.83 -7.60 -1.42
CA ILE A 224 1.43 -8.95 -1.81
C ILE A 224 0.04 -9.28 -1.26
N LYS A 225 -0.26 -8.93 0.01
CA LYS A 225 -1.60 -9.09 0.60
C LYS A 225 -2.67 -8.35 -0.19
N LYS A 226 -2.40 -7.10 -0.60
CA LYS A 226 -3.32 -6.32 -1.45
C LYS A 226 -3.53 -7.01 -2.80
N PHE A 227 -2.46 -7.50 -3.41
CA PHE A 227 -2.50 -8.18 -4.71
C PHE A 227 -3.32 -9.48 -4.68
N ILE A 228 -3.06 -10.37 -3.73
CA ILE A 228 -3.79 -11.65 -3.58
C ILE A 228 -5.18 -11.49 -2.95
N GLY A 229 -5.55 -10.24 -2.63
CA GLY A 229 -6.86 -9.86 -2.11
C GLY A 229 -7.08 -10.16 -0.62
N TRP A 230 -6.04 -10.36 0.17
CA TRP A 230 -6.14 -10.61 1.62
C TRP A 230 -6.43 -9.34 2.43
N SER A 231 -6.15 -8.17 1.88
CA SER A 231 -6.52 -6.88 2.46
C SER A 231 -7.38 -6.09 1.47
N SER A 232 -8.39 -5.38 1.98
CA SER A 232 -9.18 -4.46 1.17
C SER A 232 -8.48 -3.09 1.08
N ASN A 233 -8.57 -2.44 -0.09
CA ASN A 233 -8.09 -1.06 -0.33
C ASN A 233 -8.77 0.01 0.57
N LYS A 234 -9.65 -0.40 1.49
CA LYS A 234 -10.32 0.48 2.46
C LYS A 234 -9.52 0.71 3.73
N GLN A 235 -8.29 0.19 3.86
CA GLN A 235 -7.34 0.88 4.71
C GLN A 235 -7.20 2.27 4.14
N LEU A 236 -7.70 3.24 4.92
CA LEU A 236 -7.80 4.64 4.55
C LEU A 236 -6.56 5.08 3.78
N THR A 237 -6.76 6.05 2.89
CA THR A 237 -5.86 7.19 2.76
C THR A 237 -5.45 7.65 4.16
N SER A 238 -4.52 6.93 4.80
CA SER A 238 -3.76 7.47 5.89
C SER A 238 -2.94 8.52 5.19
N SER A 239 -3.30 9.78 5.43
CA SER A 239 -2.29 10.81 5.58
C SER A 239 -1.23 10.17 6.46
N ASN A 240 -0.17 9.63 5.86
CA ASN A 240 0.91 9.04 6.60
C ASN A 240 1.36 10.15 7.55
N PRO A 241 1.21 10.02 8.89
CA PRO A 241 1.55 11.10 9.81
C PRO A 241 2.99 11.59 9.58
N ASP A 242 3.85 10.69 9.06
CA ASP A 242 5.23 10.93 8.66
C ASP A 242 5.40 11.85 7.44
N LEU A 243 4.33 12.20 6.72
CA LEU A 243 4.36 13.07 5.53
C LEU A 243 3.64 14.41 5.75
N ALA A 244 3.14 14.67 6.95
CA ALA A 244 2.48 15.94 7.30
C ALA A 244 3.41 17.15 7.11
N TRP A 245 4.72 16.96 7.26
CA TRP A 245 5.75 17.98 7.05
C TRP A 245 5.76 18.54 5.63
N ILE A 246 5.28 17.80 4.62
CA ILE A 246 5.25 18.30 3.23
C ILE A 246 4.43 19.58 3.14
N ASN A 247 3.34 19.70 3.91
CA ASN A 247 2.49 20.88 3.93
C ASN A 247 3.09 22.09 4.66
N THR A 248 4.30 21.96 5.23
CA THR A 248 4.99 23.05 5.93
C THR A 248 6.12 23.66 5.11
N ILE A 249 6.46 23.08 3.94
CA ILE A 249 7.53 23.56 3.06
C ILE A 249 7.28 25.02 2.64
N ALA A 250 6.11 25.29 2.05
CA ALA A 250 5.78 26.63 1.61
C ALA A 250 5.66 27.59 2.80
N ALA A 251 5.06 27.14 3.90
CA ALA A 251 4.87 27.96 5.11
C ALA A 251 6.21 28.41 5.73
N LEU A 252 7.21 27.52 5.81
CA LEU A 252 8.53 27.83 6.35
C LEU A 252 9.32 28.78 5.44
N GLY A 253 9.15 28.64 4.12
CA GLY A 253 9.76 29.53 3.12
C GLY A 253 9.10 30.91 3.11
N ASN A 254 7.79 30.98 2.86
CA ASN A 254 6.96 32.18 2.68
C ASN A 254 6.75 33.04 3.92
N ARG A 255 7.51 32.81 5.00
CA ARG A 255 7.30 33.49 6.27
C ARG A 255 7.43 35.02 6.17
N SER A 256 6.68 35.72 7.01
CA SER A 256 6.80 37.15 7.22
C SER A 256 7.00 37.46 8.71
N LYS A 257 7.77 38.51 9.01
CA LYS A 257 8.11 38.91 10.41
C LYS A 257 6.89 39.14 11.31
N GLU A 258 5.72 39.41 10.74
CA GLU A 258 4.48 39.69 11.47
C GLU A 258 3.82 38.42 12.05
N LEU A 259 4.15 37.24 11.52
CA LEU A 259 3.57 35.94 11.92
C LEU A 259 4.42 35.16 12.93
N ASP A 260 5.66 35.59 13.19
CA ASP A 260 6.63 34.87 14.02
C ASP A 260 6.70 35.46 15.45
N GLN A 261 5.75 35.12 16.31
CA GLN A 261 5.92 35.36 17.74
C GLN A 261 6.97 34.36 18.30
N GLY A 262 8.21 34.82 18.49
CA GLY A 262 9.21 34.15 19.33
C GLY A 262 10.35 33.41 18.62
N LYS A 263 10.44 33.38 17.28
CA LYS A 263 11.58 32.80 16.54
C LYS A 263 12.54 33.88 16.03
N THR A 264 13.85 33.61 16.14
CA THR A 264 14.87 34.49 15.53
C THR A 264 14.96 34.25 14.01
N ASN A 265 15.37 35.27 13.23
CA ASN A 265 15.60 35.12 11.79
C ASN A 265 16.59 33.99 11.45
N TYR A 266 17.56 33.75 12.35
CA TYR A 266 18.55 32.69 12.23
C TYR A 266 17.90 31.31 12.33
N GLN A 267 17.20 31.03 13.44
CA GLN A 267 16.51 29.73 13.63
C GLN A 267 15.53 29.44 12.50
N ALA A 268 14.76 30.44 12.09
CA ALA A 268 13.80 30.25 11.04
C ALA A 268 14.51 30.00 9.68
N GLY A 269 15.68 30.62 9.41
CA GLY A 269 16.49 30.30 8.22
C GLY A 269 16.95 28.85 8.22
N THR A 270 17.46 28.38 9.36
CA THR A 270 17.87 27.00 9.56
C THR A 270 16.71 26.01 9.38
N ASP A 271 15.52 26.29 9.91
CA ASP A 271 14.33 25.45 9.72
C ASP A 271 13.99 25.30 8.23
N PHE A 272 14.10 26.39 7.47
CA PHE A 272 13.83 26.37 6.03
C PHE A 272 14.90 25.58 5.25
N GLU A 273 16.18 25.75 5.56
CA GLU A 273 17.23 24.94 4.95
C GLU A 273 17.05 23.44 5.24
N ILE A 274 16.69 23.07 6.47
CA ILE A 274 16.45 21.67 6.85
C ILE A 274 15.33 21.08 6.01
N ILE A 275 14.18 21.75 5.93
CA ILE A 275 13.04 21.20 5.19
C ILE A 275 13.29 21.12 3.69
N VAL A 276 14.09 22.03 3.13
CA VAL A 276 14.51 21.95 1.72
C VAL A 276 15.42 20.74 1.50
N ARG A 277 16.37 20.45 2.39
CA ARG A 277 17.23 19.25 2.29
C ARG A 277 16.39 17.98 2.37
N ASP A 278 15.44 17.91 3.31
CA ASP A 278 14.52 16.78 3.44
C ASP A 278 13.65 16.60 2.18
N SER A 279 13.19 17.71 1.60
CA SER A 279 12.46 17.73 0.32
C SER A 279 13.28 17.14 -0.82
N LEU A 280 14.51 17.61 -1.02
CA LEU A 280 15.37 17.13 -2.10
C LEU A 280 15.76 15.66 -1.90
N LYS A 281 16.03 15.26 -0.65
CA LYS A 281 16.27 13.85 -0.30
C LYS A 281 15.06 12.97 -0.61
N PHE A 282 13.86 13.44 -0.26
CA PHE A 282 12.61 12.73 -0.55
C PHE A 282 12.33 12.59 -2.05
N LEU A 283 12.68 13.60 -2.85
CA LEU A 283 12.61 13.54 -4.31
C LEU A 283 13.64 12.58 -4.93
N GLY A 284 14.64 12.11 -4.16
CA GLY A 284 15.62 11.12 -4.60
C GLY A 284 17.05 11.64 -4.76
N PHE A 285 17.35 12.88 -4.36
CA PHE A 285 18.73 13.35 -4.33
C PHE A 285 19.53 12.71 -3.19
N THR A 286 20.82 12.49 -3.41
CA THR A 286 21.77 12.19 -2.33
C THR A 286 22.36 13.49 -1.81
N ILE A 287 21.96 13.89 -0.60
CA ILE A 287 22.48 15.07 0.09
C ILE A 287 23.86 14.76 0.66
N ASP A 288 24.82 15.62 0.35
CA ASP A 288 26.14 15.58 0.95
C ASP A 288 26.14 16.47 2.20
N TYR A 289 26.37 15.82 3.33
CA TYR A 289 26.31 16.43 4.65
C TYR A 289 27.69 16.78 5.22
N ASP A 290 28.77 16.36 4.56
CA ASP A 290 30.15 16.66 4.99
C ASP A 290 30.48 18.15 4.81
N HIS A 291 29.62 18.86 4.07
CA HIS A 291 29.73 20.27 3.73
C HIS A 291 28.63 21.16 4.37
N LYS A 292 27.95 20.65 5.41
CA LYS A 292 26.80 21.30 6.09
C LYS A 292 27.05 22.76 6.52
N GLY A 293 25.96 23.54 6.42
CA GLY A 293 25.81 24.95 6.82
C GLY A 293 26.29 25.28 8.25
N GLY A 294 26.88 26.47 8.33
CA GLY A 294 27.65 27.09 9.41
C GLY A 294 28.42 28.27 8.78
N ALA A 295 29.31 28.96 9.50
CA ALA A 295 30.13 30.01 8.88
C ALA A 295 31.03 29.40 7.78
N GLY A 296 30.63 29.57 6.50
CA GLY A 296 31.33 29.04 5.32
C GLY A 296 30.79 27.72 4.75
N GLY A 297 29.64 27.20 5.20
CA GLY A 297 28.96 26.03 4.62
C GLY A 297 27.96 26.40 3.52
N LEU A 298 27.82 25.57 2.50
CA LEU A 298 26.81 25.73 1.44
C LEU A 298 25.48 25.19 1.94
N ASP A 299 24.36 25.88 1.67
CA ASP A 299 23.05 25.42 2.16
C ASP A 299 22.67 24.07 1.57
N LEU A 300 22.86 23.88 0.26
CA LEU A 300 22.48 22.66 -0.45
C LEU A 300 23.65 22.13 -1.27
N PHE A 301 24.04 20.88 -1.03
CA PHE A 301 24.89 20.12 -1.94
C PHE A 301 24.30 18.73 -2.16
N CYS A 302 23.95 18.42 -3.40
CA CYS A 302 23.49 17.11 -3.82
C CYS A 302 24.51 16.51 -4.77
N SER A 303 24.93 15.26 -4.53
CA SER A 303 25.93 14.57 -5.36
C SER A 303 25.33 13.70 -6.47
N LYS A 304 24.10 13.22 -6.26
CA LYS A 304 23.37 12.33 -7.18
C LYS A 304 21.89 12.71 -7.23
N PRO A 305 21.19 12.47 -8.36
CA PRO A 305 21.66 11.77 -9.57
C PRO A 305 22.57 12.61 -10.48
N TYR A 306 22.67 13.91 -10.24
CA TYR A 306 23.68 14.81 -10.80
C TYR A 306 24.07 15.83 -9.72
N PRO A 307 25.24 16.48 -9.86
CA PRO A 307 25.66 17.50 -8.92
C PRO A 307 24.73 18.72 -8.97
N LEU A 308 24.23 19.13 -7.81
CA LEU A 308 23.43 20.34 -7.61
C LEU A 308 23.97 21.10 -6.39
N VAL A 309 24.26 22.38 -6.58
CA VAL A 309 24.61 23.31 -5.50
C VAL A 309 23.49 24.34 -5.35
N GLY A 310 23.22 24.77 -4.12
CA GLY A 310 22.16 25.73 -3.92
C GLY A 310 22.18 26.49 -2.62
N GLU A 311 21.41 27.56 -2.62
CA GLU A 311 21.22 28.49 -1.49
C GLU A 311 19.73 28.59 -1.16
N CYS A 312 19.42 28.66 0.13
CA CYS A 312 18.06 28.80 0.63
C CYS A 312 17.86 30.21 1.20
N LYS A 313 16.76 30.86 0.85
CA LYS A 313 16.41 32.13 1.46
C LYS A 313 14.97 32.14 1.91
N ALA A 314 14.77 32.30 3.21
CA ALA A 314 13.44 32.56 3.77
C ALA A 314 13.17 34.07 3.93
N GLY A 315 11.92 34.47 3.74
CA GLY A 315 11.45 35.86 3.88
C GLY A 315 11.24 36.63 2.56
N LYS A 316 10.69 37.85 2.63
CA LYS A 316 10.06 38.57 1.51
C LYS A 316 10.92 38.91 0.26
N LYS A 317 12.25 38.83 0.30
CA LYS A 317 13.13 39.20 -0.83
C LYS A 317 14.36 38.30 -0.89
N ILE A 318 14.87 38.09 -2.11
CA ILE A 318 16.13 37.38 -2.35
C ILE A 318 17.16 38.39 -2.87
N PRO A 319 18.16 38.79 -2.06
CA PRO A 319 19.18 39.76 -2.47
C PRO A 319 20.23 39.14 -3.40
N ASN A 320 20.97 39.98 -4.13
CA ASN A 320 22.05 39.53 -5.02
C ASN A 320 23.17 38.79 -4.25
N ASP A 321 23.38 39.12 -2.98
CA ASP A 321 24.35 38.45 -2.12
C ASP A 321 24.14 36.92 -2.07
N THR A 322 22.91 36.44 -2.27
CA THR A 322 22.60 35.00 -2.36
C THR A 322 23.30 34.36 -3.57
N ALA A 323 23.31 34.99 -4.74
CA ALA A 323 24.04 34.47 -5.91
C ALA A 323 25.57 34.54 -5.70
N VAL A 324 26.06 35.62 -5.06
CA VAL A 324 27.49 35.77 -4.75
C VAL A 324 27.95 34.66 -3.79
N GLN A 325 27.16 34.37 -2.75
CA GLN A 325 27.41 33.28 -1.81
C GLN A 325 27.40 31.93 -2.51
N LEU A 326 26.37 31.63 -3.31
CA LEU A 326 26.27 30.39 -4.07
C LEU A 326 27.52 30.13 -4.92
N LEU A 327 27.97 31.12 -5.69
CA LEU A 327 29.13 30.96 -6.57
C LEU A 327 30.43 30.78 -5.79
N ASN A 328 30.63 31.58 -4.73
CA ASN A 328 31.83 31.52 -3.93
C ASN A 328 31.93 30.16 -3.20
N LEU A 329 30.88 29.79 -2.46
CA LEU A 329 30.84 28.54 -1.71
C LEU A 329 30.82 27.33 -2.64
N GLY A 330 30.04 27.38 -3.73
CA GLY A 330 30.03 26.32 -4.74
C GLY A 330 31.42 26.08 -5.35
N THR A 331 32.16 27.14 -5.67
CA THR A 331 33.54 27.04 -6.19
C THR A 331 34.47 26.39 -5.16
N LEU A 332 34.41 26.84 -3.91
CA LEU A 332 35.26 26.33 -2.83
C LEU A 332 34.97 24.86 -2.51
N ARG A 333 33.71 24.44 -2.56
CA ARG A 333 33.30 23.07 -2.23
C ARG A 333 33.57 22.08 -3.35
N LEU A 334 33.33 22.47 -4.60
CA LEU A 334 33.68 21.65 -5.75
C LEU A 334 35.20 21.61 -6.01
N ASN A 335 35.95 22.56 -5.45
CA ASN A 335 37.38 22.77 -5.65
C ASN A 335 37.80 22.79 -7.14
N ASN A 336 36.86 23.16 -8.01
CA ASN A 336 37.01 23.15 -9.46
C ASN A 336 35.98 24.10 -10.11
N GLN A 337 36.48 25.18 -10.70
CA GLN A 337 35.64 26.19 -11.36
C GLN A 337 34.97 25.68 -12.64
N GLU A 338 35.59 24.75 -13.37
CA GLU A 338 34.98 24.17 -14.57
C GLU A 338 33.83 23.24 -14.20
N LEU A 339 34.00 22.45 -13.14
CA LEU A 339 32.93 21.59 -12.61
C LEU A 339 31.71 22.40 -12.13
N LEU A 340 31.94 23.59 -11.54
CA LEU A 340 30.85 24.48 -11.15
C LEU A 340 30.02 24.93 -12.37
N LYS A 341 30.62 25.10 -13.55
CA LYS A 341 29.87 25.49 -14.76
C LYS A 341 28.88 24.40 -15.18
N GLU A 342 29.28 23.14 -15.07
CA GLU A 342 28.45 21.97 -15.42
C GLU A 342 27.44 21.57 -14.33
N THR A 343 27.67 22.03 -13.10
CA THR A 343 26.82 21.78 -11.94
C THR A 343 25.54 22.61 -11.99
N ALA A 344 24.40 21.97 -11.69
CA ALA A 344 23.13 22.66 -11.57
C ALA A 344 23.16 23.61 -10.35
N LYS A 345 22.69 24.85 -10.53
CA LYS A 345 22.68 25.87 -9.48
C LYS A 345 21.24 26.23 -9.17
N LEU A 346 20.84 26.10 -7.91
CA LEU A 346 19.46 26.30 -7.50
C LEU A 346 19.37 27.26 -6.31
N ILE A 347 18.52 28.27 -6.43
CA ILE A 347 18.13 29.15 -5.33
C ILE A 347 16.67 28.85 -5.02
N ILE A 348 16.36 28.60 -3.74
CA ILE A 348 14.98 28.40 -3.28
C ILE A 348 14.63 29.49 -2.28
N GLY A 349 13.60 30.28 -2.59
CA GLY A 349 13.13 31.32 -1.69
C GLY A 349 11.84 31.98 -2.16
N PRO A 350 11.02 32.53 -1.24
CA PRO A 350 9.66 32.97 -1.53
C PRO A 350 9.57 34.39 -2.11
N GLY A 351 10.69 35.12 -2.06
CA GLY A 351 10.73 36.56 -2.28
C GLY A 351 10.99 36.89 -3.73
N GLU A 352 10.47 38.04 -4.19
CA GLU A 352 10.85 38.55 -5.49
C GLU A 352 12.38 38.74 -5.56
N PRO A 353 13.06 38.07 -6.50
CA PRO A 353 14.49 38.27 -6.68
C PRO A 353 14.75 39.71 -7.11
N THR A 354 15.79 40.33 -6.56
CA THR A 354 16.18 41.67 -7.03
C THR A 354 16.58 41.61 -8.51
N LYS A 355 16.47 42.73 -9.24
CA LYS A 355 16.91 42.80 -10.64
C LYS A 355 18.35 42.31 -10.83
N GLN A 356 19.25 42.69 -9.92
CA GLN A 356 20.64 42.23 -9.94
C GLN A 356 20.78 40.72 -9.75
N LEU A 357 20.01 40.13 -8.83
CA LEU A 357 19.98 38.69 -8.65
C LEU A 357 19.47 37.98 -9.91
N MET A 358 18.42 38.51 -10.54
CA MET A 358 17.89 37.96 -11.80
C MET A 358 18.94 38.00 -12.91
N ASP A 359 19.61 39.13 -13.09
CA ASP A 359 20.68 39.27 -14.09
C ASP A 359 21.81 38.27 -13.80
N ALA A 360 22.23 38.14 -12.53
CA ALA A 360 23.25 37.17 -12.12
C ALA A 360 22.81 35.71 -12.36
N ALA A 361 21.56 35.38 -12.04
CA ALA A 361 21.01 34.04 -12.23
C ALA A 361 21.00 33.65 -13.72
N ILE A 362 20.62 34.57 -14.60
CA ILE A 362 20.66 34.35 -16.06
C ILE A 362 22.11 34.16 -16.53
N VAL A 363 23.02 35.06 -16.15
CA VAL A 363 24.42 35.04 -16.60
C VAL A 363 25.16 33.78 -16.14
N HIS A 364 24.88 33.30 -14.92
CA HIS A 364 25.61 32.19 -14.31
C HIS A 364 24.85 30.85 -14.35
N GLY A 365 23.69 30.80 -15.01
CA GLY A 365 22.91 29.57 -15.15
C GLY A 365 22.35 29.06 -13.83
N MET A 366 21.79 29.95 -13.00
CA MET A 366 21.13 29.60 -11.75
C MET A 366 19.61 29.60 -11.94
N ALA A 367 18.95 28.53 -11.54
CA ALA A 367 17.51 28.48 -11.42
C ALA A 367 17.07 29.07 -10.07
N ILE A 368 15.97 29.81 -10.07
CA ILE A 368 15.30 30.33 -8.88
C ILE A 368 13.89 29.74 -8.87
N ILE A 369 13.52 29.07 -7.77
CA ILE A 369 12.15 28.56 -7.56
C ILE A 369 11.61 29.01 -6.21
N ASN A 370 10.28 29.11 -6.13
CA ASN A 370 9.59 29.40 -4.89
C ASN A 370 9.37 28.14 -4.04
N PRO A 371 9.20 28.29 -2.72
CA PRO A 371 8.89 27.18 -1.81
C PRO A 371 7.61 26.42 -2.21
N ASP A 372 6.60 27.11 -2.73
CA ASP A 372 5.36 26.50 -3.22
C ASP A 372 5.61 25.53 -4.38
N THR A 373 6.53 25.85 -5.28
CA THR A 373 6.90 24.99 -6.41
C THR A 373 7.61 23.73 -5.93
N LEU A 374 8.52 23.86 -4.96
CA LEU A 374 9.14 22.70 -4.30
C LEU A 374 8.09 21.85 -3.58
N GLU A 375 7.17 22.47 -2.84
CA GLU A 375 6.09 21.76 -2.14
C GLU A 375 5.22 20.96 -3.11
N LYS A 376 4.85 21.52 -4.27
CA LYS A 376 4.08 20.80 -5.30
C LYS A 376 4.83 19.58 -5.85
N LEU A 377 6.13 19.69 -6.13
CA LEU A 377 6.95 18.54 -6.56
C LEU A 377 6.95 17.43 -5.51
N VAL A 378 7.15 17.79 -4.23
CA VAL A 378 7.20 16.82 -3.12
C VAL A 378 5.83 16.18 -2.91
N LYS A 379 4.73 16.94 -3.02
CA LYS A 379 3.36 16.42 -2.99
C LYS A 379 3.10 15.42 -4.12
N LEU A 380 3.50 15.76 -5.34
CA LEU A 380 3.37 14.87 -6.50
C LEU A 380 4.11 13.54 -6.27
N GLN A 381 5.37 13.59 -5.82
CA GLN A 381 6.16 12.41 -5.49
C GLN A 381 5.56 11.60 -4.33
N SER A 382 4.97 12.26 -3.34
CA SER A 382 4.32 11.60 -2.21
C SER A 382 3.04 10.88 -2.60
N GLN A 383 2.22 11.48 -3.47
CA GLN A 383 0.97 10.91 -3.94
C GLN A 383 1.23 9.80 -4.96
N TYR A 384 2.25 9.98 -5.80
CA TYR A 384 2.67 9.06 -6.84
C TYR A 384 4.16 8.78 -6.68
N PRO A 385 4.55 7.75 -5.90
CA PRO A 385 5.94 7.39 -5.70
C PRO A 385 6.67 7.15 -7.02
N ASN A 386 7.87 7.71 -7.14
CA ASN A 386 8.72 7.66 -8.35
C ASN A 386 8.14 8.38 -9.58
N SER A 387 7.20 9.30 -9.39
CA SER A 387 6.66 10.12 -10.48
C SER A 387 7.59 11.24 -10.93
N VAL A 388 8.47 11.71 -10.05
CA VAL A 388 9.46 12.77 -10.36
C VAL A 388 10.76 12.13 -10.86
N ASP A 389 11.00 12.23 -12.17
CA ASP A 389 12.31 11.97 -12.78
C ASP A 389 13.20 13.21 -12.64
N LEU A 390 14.20 13.13 -11.76
CA LEU A 390 15.14 14.20 -11.48
C LEU A 390 16.02 14.57 -12.70
N ILE A 391 16.35 13.62 -13.57
CA ILE A 391 17.16 13.88 -14.77
C ILE A 391 16.36 14.76 -15.73
N ILE A 392 15.08 14.44 -15.93
CA ILE A 392 14.19 15.25 -16.77
C ILE A 392 13.91 16.61 -16.09
N LEU A 393 13.67 16.64 -14.77
CA LEU A 393 13.42 17.88 -14.03
C LEU A 393 14.58 18.87 -14.19
N LYS A 394 15.82 18.40 -14.33
CA LYS A 394 17.00 19.24 -14.55
C LYS A 394 16.82 20.20 -15.73
N ASP A 395 16.17 19.77 -16.80
CA ASP A 395 15.96 20.57 -18.02
C ASP A 395 14.92 21.69 -17.81
N TYR A 396 14.10 21.60 -16.76
CA TYR A 396 13.12 22.61 -16.38
C TYR A 396 13.65 23.60 -15.34
N LEU A 397 14.84 23.35 -14.77
CA LEU A 397 15.56 24.29 -13.93
C LEU A 397 16.31 25.31 -14.79
N ILE A 398 15.55 26.13 -15.54
CA ILE A 398 16.09 27.13 -16.44
C ILE A 398 16.76 28.30 -15.69
N PRO A 399 17.73 29.00 -16.29
CA PRO A 399 18.34 30.20 -15.69
C PRO A 399 17.31 31.31 -15.42
N GLY A 400 17.38 31.93 -14.25
CA GLY A 400 16.40 32.92 -13.79
C GLY A 400 15.23 32.28 -13.04
N GLN A 401 14.03 32.85 -13.16
CA GLN A 401 12.83 32.33 -12.49
C GLN A 401 12.33 31.07 -13.22
N ALA A 402 12.36 29.93 -12.56
CA ALA A 402 12.06 28.62 -13.17
C ALA A 402 10.67 28.05 -12.80
N ASP A 403 9.91 28.69 -11.90
CA ASP A 403 8.62 28.15 -11.42
C ASP A 403 7.65 27.77 -12.53
N GLN A 404 7.53 28.59 -13.57
CA GLN A 404 6.61 28.31 -14.67
C GLN A 404 7.04 27.07 -15.48
N GLU A 405 8.35 26.87 -15.69
CA GLU A 405 8.84 25.69 -16.39
C GLU A 405 8.70 24.44 -15.51
N VAL A 406 9.02 24.53 -14.22
CA VAL A 406 8.80 23.42 -13.29
C VAL A 406 7.31 23.08 -13.17
N GLU A 407 6.41 24.07 -13.20
CA GLU A 407 4.97 23.83 -13.24
C GLU A 407 4.54 23.10 -14.52
N LYS A 408 5.12 23.42 -15.69
CA LYS A 408 4.87 22.66 -16.92
C LYS A 408 5.30 21.20 -16.77
N TYR A 409 6.44 20.94 -16.13
CA TYR A 409 6.89 19.58 -15.84
C TYR A 409 5.91 18.82 -14.93
N ILE A 410 5.45 19.46 -13.84
CA ILE A 410 4.44 18.88 -12.93
C ILE A 410 3.14 18.56 -13.67
N ASN A 411 2.67 19.50 -14.51
CA ASN A 411 1.46 19.32 -15.30
C ASN A 411 1.60 18.17 -16.31
N HIS A 412 2.75 18.07 -16.98
CA HIS A 412 3.05 16.99 -17.91
C HIS A 412 3.02 15.61 -17.24
N ILE A 413 3.58 15.48 -16.03
CA ILE A 413 3.47 14.24 -15.25
C ILE A 413 2.01 13.95 -14.90
N SER A 414 1.29 14.96 -14.43
CA SER A 414 -0.12 14.83 -14.03
C SER A 414 -1.00 14.38 -15.20
N GLU A 415 -0.80 14.92 -16.40
CA GLU A 415 -1.49 14.50 -17.62
C GLU A 415 -1.17 13.05 -17.99
N LYS A 416 0.12 12.66 -17.92
CA LYS A 416 0.52 11.26 -18.14
C LYS A 416 -0.16 10.31 -17.17
N LEU A 417 -0.21 10.65 -15.88
CA LEU A 417 -0.85 9.86 -14.83
C LEU A 417 -2.36 9.74 -15.05
N LYS A 418 -3.04 10.84 -15.39
CA LYS A 418 -4.47 10.84 -15.75
C LYS A 418 -4.76 9.88 -16.91
N LEU A 419 -3.94 9.95 -17.96
CA LEU A 419 -4.06 9.06 -19.11
C LEU A 419 -3.92 7.58 -18.70
N ARG A 420 -2.92 7.25 -17.88
CA ARG A 420 -2.65 5.87 -17.43
C ARG A 420 -3.75 5.35 -16.52
N SER A 421 -4.22 6.17 -15.59
CA SER A 421 -5.34 5.83 -14.71
C SER A 421 -6.61 5.55 -15.51
N HIS A 422 -6.91 6.40 -16.50
CA HIS A 422 -8.04 6.20 -17.41
C HIS A 422 -7.97 4.85 -18.14
N ILE A 423 -6.80 4.48 -18.67
CA ILE A 423 -6.59 3.18 -19.33
C ILE A 423 -6.77 2.02 -18.36
N VAL A 424 -6.24 2.11 -17.13
CA VAL A 424 -6.41 1.07 -16.09
C VAL A 424 -7.89 0.88 -15.75
N GLN A 425 -8.63 1.97 -15.54
CA GLN A 425 -10.07 1.91 -15.25
C GLN A 425 -10.87 1.35 -16.43
N LEU A 426 -10.50 1.69 -17.67
CA LEU A 426 -11.13 1.14 -18.85
C LEU A 426 -10.96 -0.38 -18.94
N VAL A 427 -9.75 -0.88 -18.72
CA VAL A 427 -9.47 -2.33 -18.71
C VAL A 427 -10.25 -3.03 -17.60
N LYS A 428 -10.28 -2.45 -16.40
CA LYS A 428 -11.07 -2.95 -15.27
C LYS A 428 -12.54 -3.11 -15.63
N LYS A 429 -13.15 -2.05 -16.18
CA LYS A 429 -14.56 -2.04 -16.59
C LYS A 429 -14.86 -3.10 -17.66
N LEU A 430 -14.02 -3.21 -18.68
CA LEU A 430 -14.21 -4.18 -19.77
C LEU A 430 -14.16 -5.65 -19.28
N ILE A 431 -13.39 -5.92 -18.24
CA ILE A 431 -13.30 -7.23 -17.58
C ILE A 431 -14.56 -7.50 -16.75
N GLU A 432 -14.97 -6.52 -15.94
CA GLU A 432 -16.14 -6.61 -15.07
C GLU A 432 -17.43 -6.79 -15.87
N ASP A 433 -17.57 -6.13 -17.02
CA ASP A 433 -18.78 -6.19 -17.86
C ASP A 433 -18.95 -7.53 -18.61
N ARG A 434 -17.89 -8.34 -18.76
CA ARG A 434 -17.89 -9.51 -19.67
C ARG A 434 -17.67 -10.85 -18.99
N ASP A 435 -17.49 -10.88 -17.67
CA ASP A 435 -17.07 -12.08 -16.91
C ASP A 435 -15.85 -12.78 -17.55
N ASN A 436 -15.01 -12.01 -18.24
CA ASN A 436 -13.85 -12.49 -18.98
C ASN A 436 -12.59 -11.99 -18.30
N HIS A 437 -11.65 -12.88 -18.06
CA HIS A 437 -10.46 -12.59 -17.26
C HIS A 437 -9.42 -11.73 -18.01
N THR A 438 -9.55 -11.55 -19.33
CA THR A 438 -8.59 -10.78 -20.15
C THR A 438 -9.24 -10.07 -21.34
N VAL A 439 -8.64 -8.97 -21.80
CA VAL A 439 -9.13 -8.13 -22.91
C VAL A 439 -8.00 -7.88 -23.92
N GLY A 440 -8.29 -7.97 -25.22
CA GLY A 440 -7.31 -7.72 -26.28
C GLY A 440 -7.16 -6.24 -26.64
N VAL A 441 -6.00 -5.86 -27.19
CA VAL A 441 -5.66 -4.45 -27.54
C VAL A 441 -6.72 -3.78 -28.42
N GLU A 442 -7.22 -4.45 -29.46
CA GLU A 442 -8.23 -3.89 -30.37
C GLU A 442 -9.50 -3.45 -29.65
N MET A 443 -9.96 -4.25 -28.68
CA MET A 443 -11.16 -3.95 -27.91
C MET A 443 -10.91 -2.79 -26.94
N ILE A 444 -9.74 -2.75 -26.31
CA ILE A 444 -9.34 -1.64 -25.43
C ILE A 444 -9.27 -0.36 -26.26
N TYR A 445 -8.65 -0.40 -27.44
CA TYR A 445 -8.54 0.75 -28.34
C TYR A 445 -9.90 1.25 -28.83
N GLY A 446 -10.79 0.32 -29.24
CA GLY A 446 -12.15 0.65 -29.61
C GLY A 446 -12.90 1.35 -28.47
N ALA A 447 -12.88 0.76 -27.27
CA ALA A 447 -13.54 1.33 -26.10
C ALA A 447 -12.92 2.67 -25.66
N TYR A 448 -11.59 2.81 -25.79
CA TYR A 448 -10.84 4.01 -25.44
C TYR A 448 -11.34 5.22 -26.24
N ASN A 449 -11.50 5.06 -27.55
CA ASN A 449 -11.97 6.14 -28.43
C ASN A 449 -13.41 6.61 -28.10
N PHE A 450 -14.23 5.78 -27.44
CA PHE A 450 -15.59 6.13 -27.02
C PHE A 450 -15.71 6.45 -25.52
N SER A 451 -14.59 6.55 -24.81
CA SER A 451 -14.56 6.74 -23.35
C SER A 451 -14.28 8.18 -22.90
N ASN A 452 -14.33 9.15 -23.82
CA ASN A 452 -13.87 10.53 -23.59
C ASN A 452 -12.42 10.58 -23.04
N PRO A 453 -11.45 10.07 -23.81
CA PRO A 453 -10.10 9.90 -23.30
C PRO A 453 -9.41 11.25 -23.03
N PRO A 454 -8.52 11.34 -22.03
CA PRO A 454 -7.74 12.56 -21.75
C PRO A 454 -6.87 13.03 -22.92
N GLN A 455 -6.45 12.10 -23.78
CA GLN A 455 -5.58 12.35 -24.93
C GLN A 455 -5.95 11.39 -26.08
N SER A 456 -5.92 11.84 -27.33
CA SER A 456 -6.00 10.93 -28.47
C SER A 456 -4.74 10.08 -28.57
N LEU A 457 -4.91 8.77 -28.76
CA LEU A 457 -3.81 7.82 -28.98
C LEU A 457 -4.07 7.05 -30.26
N THR A 458 -3.00 6.68 -30.94
CA THR A 458 -3.02 5.59 -31.93
C THR A 458 -3.02 4.24 -31.22
N GLN A 459 -3.40 3.18 -31.93
CA GLN A 459 -3.39 1.83 -31.36
C GLN A 459 -2.00 1.38 -30.89
N PRO A 460 -0.89 1.66 -31.63
CA PRO A 460 0.46 1.36 -31.14
C PRO A 460 0.85 2.14 -29.87
N GLU A 461 0.51 3.42 -29.77
CA GLU A 461 0.81 4.22 -28.56
C GLU A 461 0.05 3.70 -27.34
N LEU A 462 -1.23 3.35 -27.51
CA LEU A 462 -2.01 2.71 -26.45
C LEU A 462 -1.36 1.37 -26.03
N HIS A 463 -0.91 0.58 -27.00
CA HIS A 463 -0.27 -0.69 -26.74
C HIS A 463 1.04 -0.55 -25.95
N GLU A 464 1.90 0.42 -26.28
CA GLU A 464 3.10 0.72 -25.49
C GLU A 464 2.77 1.11 -24.04
N ILE A 465 1.70 1.90 -23.83
CA ILE A 465 1.25 2.24 -22.47
C ILE A 465 0.70 0.99 -21.75
N LEU A 466 -0.01 0.10 -22.44
CA LEU A 466 -0.46 -1.16 -21.85
C LEU A 466 0.73 -2.05 -21.47
N ILE A 467 1.81 -2.07 -22.27
CA ILE A 467 3.07 -2.72 -21.92
C ILE A 467 3.66 -2.09 -20.66
N GLU A 468 3.82 -0.77 -20.64
CA GLU A 468 4.32 0.01 -19.50
C GLU A 468 3.55 -0.36 -18.24
N LEU A 469 2.22 -0.30 -18.27
CA LEU A 469 1.31 -0.61 -17.16
C LEU A 469 1.32 -2.09 -16.74
N SER A 470 1.75 -2.98 -17.65
CA SER A 470 1.89 -4.41 -17.40
C SER A 470 3.28 -4.84 -16.93
N SER A 471 4.22 -3.92 -16.91
CA SER A 471 5.58 -4.16 -16.45
C SER A 471 5.59 -4.52 -14.96
N PRO A 472 6.48 -5.42 -14.51
CA PRO A 472 6.71 -5.65 -13.08
C PRO A 472 7.07 -4.39 -12.29
N LEU A 473 7.55 -3.33 -12.96
CA LEU A 473 7.90 -2.06 -12.32
C LEU A 473 6.69 -1.17 -12.00
N THR A 474 5.58 -1.32 -12.73
CA THR A 474 4.36 -0.51 -12.52
C THR A 474 3.22 -1.35 -11.96
N GLY A 475 2.98 -2.54 -12.52
CA GLY A 475 2.13 -3.59 -11.97
C GLY A 475 0.65 -3.23 -11.84
N TYR A 476 0.11 -2.37 -12.70
CA TYR A 476 -1.33 -2.02 -12.68
C TYR A 476 -2.17 -3.00 -13.51
N LEU A 477 -1.58 -3.52 -14.58
CA LEU A 477 -2.16 -4.52 -15.47
C LEU A 477 -1.27 -5.77 -15.50
N GLY A 478 -1.84 -6.89 -15.90
CA GLY A 478 -1.10 -8.08 -16.31
C GLY A 478 -1.17 -8.27 -17.81
N ARG A 479 -0.20 -8.96 -18.40
CA ARG A 479 -0.10 -9.19 -19.84
C ARG A 479 0.10 -10.67 -20.16
N ILE A 480 -0.70 -11.19 -21.07
CA ILE A 480 -0.51 -12.48 -21.73
C ILE A 480 -0.02 -12.20 -23.14
N LYS A 481 1.26 -12.53 -23.38
CA LYS A 481 1.88 -12.42 -24.70
C LYS A 481 1.33 -13.51 -25.62
N ASP A 482 0.91 -13.14 -26.81
CA ASP A 482 0.65 -14.12 -27.86
C ASP A 482 1.99 -14.65 -28.40
N ARG A 483 2.27 -15.95 -28.20
CA ARG A 483 3.57 -16.57 -28.52
C ARG A 483 3.60 -17.25 -29.88
N ASP A 484 2.48 -17.34 -30.60
CA ASP A 484 2.37 -18.15 -31.82
C ASP A 484 2.60 -17.35 -33.13
N SER A 485 2.94 -16.07 -33.04
CA SER A 485 3.17 -15.23 -34.23
C SER A 485 4.61 -15.35 -34.75
N LYS A 486 4.80 -16.19 -35.78
CA LYS A 486 5.93 -16.10 -36.75
C LYS A 486 5.77 -14.93 -37.73
N SER A 487 4.83 -14.01 -37.50
CA SER A 487 4.63 -12.79 -38.30
C SER A 487 5.29 -11.58 -37.67
N ASP A 488 5.45 -10.53 -38.49
CA ASP A 488 5.99 -9.20 -38.17
C ASP A 488 5.75 -8.79 -36.72
N TRP A 489 6.82 -8.38 -36.03
CA TRP A 489 6.81 -8.14 -34.58
C TRP A 489 5.69 -7.19 -34.13
N LEU A 490 5.32 -6.22 -34.99
CA LEU A 490 4.25 -5.25 -34.74
C LEU A 490 2.84 -5.87 -34.78
N MET A 491 2.62 -6.88 -35.64
CA MET A 491 1.33 -7.60 -35.72
C MET A 491 1.21 -8.67 -34.62
N ALA A 492 2.35 -9.21 -34.17
CA ALA A 492 2.41 -10.15 -33.05
C ALA A 492 1.95 -9.51 -31.74
N THR A 493 2.36 -8.26 -31.49
CA THR A 493 2.15 -7.60 -30.20
C THR A 493 0.75 -6.99 -30.05
N LEU A 494 0.07 -6.63 -31.14
CA LEU A 494 -1.33 -6.18 -31.11
C LEU A 494 -2.34 -7.28 -30.70
N ARG A 495 -1.89 -8.54 -30.62
CA ARG A 495 -2.69 -9.67 -30.12
C ARG A 495 -2.52 -9.93 -28.63
N ASP A 496 -1.67 -9.16 -27.95
CA ASP A 496 -1.52 -9.24 -26.52
C ASP A 496 -2.87 -9.05 -25.82
N ARG A 497 -3.03 -9.78 -24.71
CA ARG A 497 -4.21 -9.66 -23.86
C ARG A 497 -3.80 -9.14 -22.51
N PHE A 498 -4.61 -8.24 -21.96
CA PHE A 498 -4.35 -7.58 -20.70
C PHE A 498 -5.43 -7.92 -19.67
N TYR A 499 -5.05 -7.93 -18.39
CA TYR A 499 -5.95 -8.11 -17.27
C TYR A 499 -5.69 -7.10 -16.17
N PHE A 500 -6.71 -6.77 -15.39
CA PHE A 500 -6.61 -5.79 -14.31
C PHE A 500 -5.95 -6.42 -13.07
N LEU A 501 -5.00 -5.71 -12.46
CA LEU A 501 -4.36 -6.12 -11.21
C LEU A 501 -4.73 -5.20 -10.05
N ARG A 502 -4.54 -3.89 -10.22
CA ARG A 502 -4.83 -2.89 -9.19
C ARG A 502 -5.16 -1.52 -9.79
N ASP A 503 -5.87 -0.72 -9.01
CA ASP A 503 -6.21 0.64 -9.39
C ASP A 503 -4.96 1.54 -9.37
N LEU A 504 -4.88 2.47 -10.32
CA LEU A 504 -4.04 3.67 -10.24
C LEU A 504 -4.97 4.82 -9.84
N PRO A 505 -5.08 5.15 -8.53
CA PRO A 505 -5.99 6.19 -8.08
C PRO A 505 -5.53 7.55 -8.58
N MET A 506 -6.46 8.33 -9.13
CA MET A 506 -6.28 9.75 -9.40
C MET A 506 -7.34 10.49 -8.61
N ASP A 507 -6.92 11.51 -7.86
CA ASP A 507 -7.84 12.41 -7.15
C ASP A 507 -8.53 13.41 -8.10
#